data_AF-A0A1X1VC65-F1
#
_entry.id   AF-A0A1X1VC65-F1
#
_cell.length_a   1.000
_cell.length_b   1.000
_cell.length_c   1.000
_cell.angle_alpha   90.00
_cell.angle_beta   90.00
_cell.angle_gamma   90.00
#
_symmetry.space_group_name_H-M   'P 1'
#
loop_
_entity.id
_entity.type
_entity.pdbx_description
1 polymer ?
#
loop_
_entity_poly.entity_id
_entity_poly.type
_entity_poly.pdbx_seq_one_letter_code
_entity_poly.pdbx_strand_id
1 'polypeptide(L)' 'MTDQAVTQLVPQLGVRAACEAVGAAQASYYRRHRQSPAAQCPEPIPHRQRRQPRALSAAEQ' A
#
# COMPACT_ATOMS: atom_id res chain seq x y z
N MET A 1 19.68 -3.33 -1.70
CA MET A 1 20.46 -4.22 -0.81
C MET A 1 19.57 -5.29 -0.20
N THR A 2 18.59 -4.95 0.66
CA THR A 2 17.72 -5.94 1.33
C THR A 2 16.80 -6.74 0.39
N ASP A 3 16.21 -6.12 -0.64
CA ASP A 3 15.35 -6.82 -1.61
C ASP A 3 16.06 -7.99 -2.31
N GLN A 4 17.31 -7.77 -2.75
CA GLN A 4 18.09 -8.80 -3.43
C GLN A 4 18.38 -10.00 -2.50
N ALA A 5 18.69 -9.73 -1.24
CA ALA A 5 18.90 -10.77 -0.23
C ALA A 5 17.60 -11.57 0.02
N VAL A 6 16.44 -10.89 0.10
CA VAL A 6 15.15 -11.58 0.20
C VAL A 6 14.92 -12.45 -1.03
N THR A 7 15.11 -11.94 -2.25
CA THR A 7 14.93 -12.70 -3.50
C THR A 7 15.82 -13.95 -3.57
N GLN A 8 17.04 -13.90 -3.04
CA GLN A 8 17.94 -15.05 -3.00
C GLN A 8 17.50 -16.14 -2.00
N LEU A 9 16.86 -15.74 -0.89
CA LEU A 9 16.40 -16.66 0.16
C LEU A 9 15.00 -17.23 -0.09
N VAL A 10 14.15 -16.52 -0.86
CA VAL A 10 12.77 -16.92 -1.16
C VAL A 10 12.64 -18.37 -1.66
N PRO A 11 13.50 -18.89 -2.57
CA PRO A 11 13.38 -20.28 -3.05
C PRO A 11 13.58 -21.34 -1.96
N GLN A 12 14.27 -21.01 -0.87
CA GLN A 12 14.61 -21.94 0.21
C GLN A 12 13.67 -21.80 1.41
N LEU A 13 13.26 -20.56 1.74
CA LEU A 13 12.54 -20.23 2.98
C LEU A 13 11.11 -19.72 2.73
N GLY A 14 10.79 -19.33 1.49
CA GLY A 14 9.60 -18.53 1.19
C GLY A 14 9.75 -17.06 1.60
N VAL A 15 8.83 -16.21 1.10
CA VAL A 15 8.92 -14.74 1.22
C VAL A 15 8.93 -14.25 2.67
N ARG A 16 8.05 -14.80 3.52
CA ARG A 16 7.89 -14.33 4.89
C ARG A 16 9.16 -14.56 5.72
N ALA A 17 9.65 -15.79 5.74
CA ALA A 17 10.86 -16.15 6.50
C ALA A 17 12.11 -15.45 5.93
N ALA A 18 12.19 -15.27 4.61
CA ALA A 18 13.26 -14.47 4.00
C ALA A 18 13.22 -13.00 4.44
N CYS A 19 12.03 -12.38 4.52
CA CYS A 19 11.89 -11.01 5.03
C CYS A 19 12.29 -10.91 6.51
N GLU A 20 11.85 -11.86 7.34
CA GLU A 20 12.21 -11.93 8.77
C GLU A 20 13.74 -12.08 8.94
N ALA A 21 14.39 -12.97 8.19
CA ALA A 21 15.82 -13.22 8.25
C ALA A 21 16.69 -12.01 7.85
N VAL A 22 16.22 -11.20 6.90
CA VAL A 22 16.91 -9.99 6.41
C VAL A 22 16.55 -8.75 7.26
N GLY A 23 15.57 -8.86 8.16
CA GLY A 23 15.06 -7.71 8.94
C GLY A 23 14.26 -6.73 8.08
N ALA A 24 13.64 -7.20 7.00
CA ALA A 24 12.87 -6.38 6.07
C ALA A 24 11.36 -6.46 6.36
N ALA A 25 10.64 -5.35 6.16
CA ALA A 25 9.19 -5.35 6.24
C ALA A 25 8.56 -6.07 5.04
N GLN A 26 7.83 -7.17 5.31
CA GLN A 26 7.16 -7.99 4.28
C GLN A 26 6.21 -7.16 3.38
N ALA A 27 5.48 -6.20 3.95
CA ALA A 27 4.56 -5.36 3.20
C ALA A 27 5.28 -4.52 2.13
N SER A 28 6.47 -4.00 2.44
CA SER A 28 7.28 -3.25 1.49
C SER A 28 7.78 -4.13 0.35
N TYR A 29 8.20 -5.37 0.67
CA TYR A 29 8.62 -6.34 -0.35
C TYR A 29 7.51 -6.61 -1.36
N TYR A 30 6.29 -6.94 -0.90
CA TYR A 30 5.16 -7.19 -1.81
C TYR A 30 4.73 -5.97 -2.62
N ARG A 31 4.82 -4.75 -2.06
CA ARG A 31 4.50 -3.53 -2.81
C ARG A 31 5.46 -3.30 -3.98
N ARG A 32 6.75 -3.63 -3.81
CA ARG A 32 7.79 -3.47 -4.85
C ARG A 32 7.80 -4.61 -5.86
N HIS A 33 7.56 -5.84 -5.40
CA HIS A 33 7.56 -7.05 -6.25
C HIS A 33 6.16 -7.47 -6.68
N ARG A 34 5.23 -6.50 -6.70
CA ARG A 34 3.84 -6.74 -7.05
C ARG A 34 3.78 -7.31 -8.46
N GLN A 35 3.25 -8.53 -8.60
CA GLN A 35 3.02 -9.16 -9.91
C GLN A 35 1.71 -8.70 -10.54
N SER A 36 0.73 -8.34 -9.70
CA SER A 36 -0.51 -7.75 -10.18
C SER A 36 -0.31 -6.28 -10.55
N PRO A 37 -1.02 -5.80 -11.57
CA PRO A 37 -1.00 -4.38 -11.92
C PRO A 37 -1.44 -3.51 -10.74
N ALA A 38 -1.07 -2.23 -10.77
CA ALA A 38 -1.65 -1.23 -9.88
C ALA A 38 -3.19 -1.33 -9.93
N ALA A 39 -3.85 -1.19 -8.78
CA ALA A 39 -5.31 -1.11 -8.80
C ALA A 39 -5.70 0.14 -9.59
N GLN A 40 -6.70 0.04 -10.47
CA GLN A 40 -7.22 1.21 -11.14
C GLN A 40 -7.84 2.11 -10.07
N CYS A 41 -7.22 3.27 -9.86
CA CYS A 41 -7.82 4.32 -9.06
C CYS A 41 -8.95 4.93 -9.90
N PRO A 42 -10.17 5.09 -9.35
CA PRO A 42 -11.19 5.85 -10.04
C PRO A 42 -10.70 7.30 -10.24
N GLU A 43 -11.16 7.92 -11.33
CA GLU A 43 -10.81 9.30 -11.62
C GLU A 43 -11.20 10.20 -10.44
N PRO A 44 -10.28 11.03 -9.91
CA PRO A 44 -10.60 11.92 -8.82
C PRO A 44 -11.73 12.89 -9.18
N ILE A 45 -12.81 12.91 -8.39
CA ILE A 45 -13.88 13.90 -8.56
C ILE A 45 -13.31 15.30 -8.28
N PRO A 46 -13.44 16.28 -9.19
CA PRO A 46 -13.04 17.66 -8.96
C PRO A 46 -13.70 18.27 -7.72
N HIS A 47 -12.98 19.09 -6.95
CA HIS A 47 -13.48 19.63 -5.67
C HIS A 47 -14.86 20.30 -5.77
N ARG A 48 -15.12 21.03 -6.86
CA ARG A 48 -16.41 21.71 -7.11
C ARG A 48 -17.59 20.75 -7.35
N GLN A 49 -17.32 19.52 -7.77
CA GLN A 49 -18.33 18.49 -8.03
C GLN A 49 -18.53 17.54 -6.84
N ARG A 50 -17.65 17.60 -5.83
CA ARG A 50 -17.81 16.81 -4.59
C ARG A 50 -18.98 17.35 -3.79
N ARG A 51 -19.78 16.45 -3.20
CA ARG A 51 -20.78 16.80 -2.20
C ARG A 51 -20.07 17.43 -0.99
N GLN A 52 -20.27 18.72 -0.79
CA GLN A 52 -19.71 19.44 0.35
C GLN A 52 -20.56 19.18 1.59
N PRO A 53 -19.96 19.08 2.79
CA PRO A 53 -20.72 19.06 4.03
C PRO A 53 -21.52 20.37 4.14
N ARG A 54 -22.72 20.29 4.72
CA ARG A 54 -23.47 21.51 5.06
C ARG A 54 -22.76 22.24 6.20
N ALA A 55 -22.90 23.56 6.24
CA ALA A 55 -22.54 24.32 7.43
C ALA A 55 -23.40 23.88 8.63
N LEU A 56 -22.84 23.98 9.83
CA LEU A 56 -23.60 23.77 11.07
C LEU A 56 -24.76 24.76 11.14
N SER A 57 -25.93 24.27 11.51
CA SER A 57 -27.05 25.15 11.87
C SER A 57 -26.81 25.79 13.24
N ALA A 58 -27.55 26.86 13.56
CA ALA A 58 -27.45 27.52 14.86
C ALA A 58 -27.78 26.59 16.04
N ALA A 59 -28.58 25.55 15.82
CA ALA A 59 -28.91 24.55 16.85
C ALA A 59 -27.82 23.49 17.05
N GLU A 60 -26.85 23.39 16.13
CA GLU A 60 -25.76 22.39 16.13
C GLU A 60 -24.40 22.99 16.54
N GLN A 61 -24.35 24.29 16.86
CA GLN A 61 -23.15 24.96 17.40
C GLN A 61 -22.96 24.64 18.89
#